data_AF-A0A2R7JV88-F1
#
_entry.id   AF-A0A2R7JV88-F1
#
_cell.length_a   1.000
_cell.length_b   1.000
_cell.length_c   1.000
_cell.angle_alpha   90.00
_cell.angle_beta   90.00
_cell.angle_gamma   90.00
#
_symmetry.space_group_name_H-M   'P 1'
#
loop_
_entity.id
_entity.type
_entity.pdbx_description
1 polymer ?
#
loop_
_entity_poly.entity_id
_entity_poly.type
_entity_poly.pdbx_seq_one_letter_code
_entity_poly.pdbx_strand_id
1 'polypeptide(L)'
;LVVATNITMLNDSENIKADIQSGLVKEAVYVAENASLEMKRSVISGFNPAVLLDSKTEINDASLKKIKFEEMYFNLCNGNIFTEYNANNEDLESWYGNPVFFNVMAQSDNKETFIDIFNAKKPDFRLQLGKITASSSNK
;
A
#
# COMPACT_ATOMS: atom_id res chain seq x y z
N LEU A 1 6.30 13.40 14.76
CA LEU A 1 5.19 12.51 14.35
C LEU A 1 4.52 13.10 13.13
N VAL A 2 4.47 12.35 12.03
CA VAL A 2 3.69 12.65 10.83
C VAL A 2 2.39 11.86 10.89
N VAL A 3 1.26 12.51 10.58
CA VAL A 3 -0.05 11.86 10.55
C VAL A 3 -0.65 12.02 9.16
N ALA A 4 -1.02 10.91 8.54
CA ALA A 4 -1.63 10.84 7.22
C ALA A 4 -2.94 10.07 7.32
N THR A 5 -4.04 10.63 6.80
CA THR A 5 -5.36 10.00 6.91
C THR A 5 -6.22 10.33 5.72
N ASN A 6 -6.97 9.33 5.21
CA ASN A 6 -7.86 9.48 4.05
C ASN A 6 -7.12 9.95 2.79
N ILE A 7 -5.93 9.40 2.52
CA ILE A 7 -5.11 9.74 1.35
C ILE A 7 -5.09 8.55 0.38
N THR A 8 -5.20 8.84 -0.92
CA THR A 8 -4.90 7.88 -1.99
C THR A 8 -3.58 8.26 -2.65
N MET A 9 -2.62 7.36 -2.64
CA MET A 9 -1.43 7.40 -3.47
C MET A 9 -1.59 6.36 -4.57
N LEU A 10 -1.56 6.80 -5.81
CA LEU A 10 -1.79 5.97 -6.98
C LEU A 10 -0.66 6.18 -7.97
N ASN A 11 -0.13 5.07 -8.47
CA ASN A 11 0.63 4.99 -9.69
C ASN A 11 -0.18 4.20 -10.71
N ASP A 12 -0.46 4.81 -11.86
CA ASP A 12 -1.25 4.26 -12.95
C ASP A 12 -0.41 3.97 -14.20
N SER A 13 0.89 3.71 -14.02
CA SER A 13 1.79 3.32 -15.11
C SER A 13 1.19 2.24 -16.01
N GLU A 14 1.14 2.53 -17.31
CA GLU A 14 0.69 1.59 -18.35
C GLU A 14 1.61 0.37 -18.50
N ASN A 15 2.87 0.48 -18.03
CA ASN A 15 3.84 -0.60 -18.04
C ASN A 15 4.63 -0.65 -16.73
N ILE A 16 3.90 -0.98 -15.65
CA ILE A 16 4.44 -1.04 -14.29
C ILE A 16 5.74 -1.87 -14.18
N LYS A 17 5.87 -2.95 -14.95
CA LYS A 17 7.07 -3.80 -14.92
C LYS A 17 8.29 -3.09 -15.51
N ALA A 18 8.14 -2.46 -16.67
CA ALA A 18 9.25 -1.73 -17.29
C ALA A 18 9.65 -0.52 -16.43
N ASP A 19 8.67 0.21 -15.90
CA ASP A 19 8.94 1.40 -15.10
C ASP A 19 9.57 1.08 -13.74
N ILE A 20 9.24 -0.06 -13.14
CA ILE A 20 9.97 -0.60 -11.99
C ILE A 20 11.42 -0.92 -12.37
N GLN A 21 11.65 -1.64 -13.49
CA GLN A 21 12.99 -2.05 -13.91
C GLN A 21 13.90 -0.86 -14.25
N SER A 22 13.34 0.22 -14.78
CA SER A 22 14.07 1.45 -15.06
C SER A 22 14.20 2.39 -13.85
N GLY A 23 13.61 2.03 -12.70
CA GLY A 23 13.64 2.82 -11.47
C GLY A 23 12.75 4.07 -11.48
N LEU A 24 11.79 4.14 -12.40
CA LEU A 24 10.78 5.21 -12.47
C LEU A 24 9.68 5.00 -11.43
N VAL A 25 9.40 3.75 -11.07
CA VAL A 25 8.48 3.40 -9.98
C VAL A 25 9.27 2.82 -8.81
N LYS A 26 9.08 3.43 -7.64
CA LYS A 26 9.72 3.08 -6.37
C LYS A 26 8.66 2.98 -5.27
N GLU A 27 9.06 3.16 -4.02
CA GLU A 27 8.16 3.26 -2.89
C GLU A 27 7.22 4.48 -2.94
N ALA A 28 6.01 4.33 -2.39
CA ALA A 28 5.13 5.48 -2.16
C ALA A 28 5.54 6.25 -0.91
N VAL A 29 5.98 5.52 0.13
CA VAL A 29 6.35 6.08 1.43
C VAL A 29 7.72 5.55 1.84
N TYR A 30 8.65 6.47 2.08
CA TYR A 30 9.92 6.18 2.74
C TYR A 30 9.85 6.62 4.21
N VAL A 31 10.22 5.74 5.14
CA VAL A 31 10.27 6.05 6.57
C VAL A 31 11.73 5.99 7.04
N ALA A 32 12.32 7.18 7.21
CA ALA A 32 13.70 7.34 7.69
C ALA A 32 13.89 6.81 9.12
N GLU A 33 15.13 6.49 9.47
CA GLU A 33 15.50 6.09 10.84
C GLU A 33 14.96 7.09 11.87
N ASN A 34 14.40 6.60 12.98
CA ASN A 34 13.82 7.38 14.08
C ASN A 34 12.59 8.23 13.74
N ALA A 35 12.07 8.17 12.51
CA ALA A 35 10.80 8.80 12.17
C ALA A 35 9.63 8.15 12.93
N SER A 36 8.53 8.88 13.02
CA SER A 36 7.26 8.35 13.53
C SER A 36 6.16 8.75 12.57
N LEU A 37 5.40 7.77 12.12
CA LEU A 37 4.36 7.88 11.12
C LEU A 37 3.11 7.18 11.64
N GLU A 38 1.98 7.84 11.54
CA GLU A 38 0.67 7.20 11.68
C GLU A 38 -0.10 7.42 10.38
N MET A 39 -0.37 6.34 9.66
CA MET A 39 -1.10 6.37 8.42
C MET A 39 -2.36 5.51 8.54
N LYS A 40 -3.52 6.13 8.27
CA LYS A 40 -4.82 5.53 8.52
C LYS A 40 -5.81 5.70 7.38
N ARG A 41 -6.69 4.73 7.13
CA ARG A 41 -7.80 4.84 6.14
C ARG A 41 -7.32 5.32 4.77
N SER A 42 -6.22 4.76 4.30
CA SER A 42 -5.54 5.29 3.13
C SER A 42 -5.23 4.19 2.13
N VAL A 43 -5.00 4.58 0.89
CA VAL A 43 -4.77 3.66 -0.24
C VAL A 43 -3.39 3.92 -0.80
N ILE A 44 -2.61 2.87 -1.03
CA ILE A 44 -1.38 2.91 -1.82
C ILE A 44 -1.54 1.89 -2.95
N SER A 45 -1.45 2.35 -4.20
CA SER A 45 -1.62 1.49 -5.36
C SER A 45 -0.53 1.66 -6.42
N GLY A 46 0.08 0.57 -6.88
CA GLY A 46 1.01 0.58 -8.03
C GLY A 46 2.48 0.92 -7.71
N PHE A 47 2.96 0.65 -6.49
CA PHE A 47 4.33 0.99 -6.07
C PHE A 47 5.21 -0.24 -5.82
N ASN A 48 6.52 -0.03 -5.66
CA ASN A 48 7.49 -1.10 -5.49
C ASN A 48 8.59 -0.73 -4.46
N PRO A 49 8.44 -1.10 -3.18
CA PRO A 49 7.23 -1.64 -2.51
C PRO A 49 6.19 -0.53 -2.23
N ALA A 50 5.14 -0.79 -1.46
CA ALA A 50 4.25 0.30 -1.01
C ALA A 50 4.96 1.25 -0.03
N VAL A 51 5.69 0.68 0.93
CA VAL A 51 6.41 1.38 2.00
C VAL A 51 7.80 0.78 2.16
N LEU A 52 8.80 1.65 2.28
CA LEU A 52 10.19 1.28 2.53
C LEU A 52 10.68 1.93 3.82
N LEU A 53 11.17 1.11 4.75
CA LEU A 53 11.78 1.53 6.00
C LEU A 53 13.29 1.63 5.82
N ASP A 54 13.90 2.68 6.38
CA ASP A 54 15.36 2.86 6.38
C ASP A 54 16.07 1.63 6.96
N SER A 55 17.14 1.21 6.30
CA SER A 55 17.96 0.05 6.68
C SER A 55 18.48 0.06 8.12
N LYS A 56 18.58 1.24 8.76
CA LYS A 56 19.01 1.41 10.14
C LYS A 56 17.88 1.26 11.16
N THR A 57 16.64 1.15 10.70
CA THR A 57 15.49 0.95 11.58
C THR A 57 15.51 -0.48 12.12
N GLU A 58 15.78 -0.62 13.42
CA GLU A 58 15.63 -1.90 14.11
C GLU A 58 14.15 -2.31 14.12
N ILE A 59 13.84 -3.53 13.68
CA ILE A 59 12.46 -4.04 13.65
C ILE A 59 12.14 -4.69 14.99
N ASN A 60 11.43 -3.97 15.85
CA ASN A 60 11.00 -4.43 17.16
C ASN A 60 9.73 -3.70 17.62
N ASP A 61 9.15 -4.13 18.74
CA ASP A 61 7.96 -3.50 19.31
C ASP A 61 8.05 -1.98 19.48
N ALA A 62 9.23 -1.45 19.83
CA ALA A 62 9.40 -0.03 20.11
C ALA A 62 9.38 0.82 18.83
N SER A 63 9.99 0.33 17.74
CA SER A 63 9.96 0.99 16.43
C SER A 63 8.60 0.83 15.74
N LEU A 64 8.02 -0.38 15.77
CA LEU A 64 6.74 -0.67 15.14
C LEU A 64 5.56 0.04 15.82
N LYS A 65 5.66 0.38 17.11
CA LYS A 65 4.68 1.27 17.77
C LYS A 65 4.75 2.72 17.29
N LYS A 66 5.86 3.16 16.69
CA LYS A 66 6.03 4.52 16.13
C LYS A 66 5.64 4.62 14.65
N ILE A 67 5.55 3.49 13.96
CA ILE A 67 5.24 3.39 12.53
C ILE A 67 3.94 2.60 12.42
N LYS A 68 2.81 3.29 12.32
CA LYS A 68 1.49 2.65 12.32
C LYS A 68 0.86 2.75 10.95
N PHE A 69 0.41 1.59 10.46
CA PHE A 69 -0.41 1.44 9.28
C PHE A 69 -1.69 0.74 9.70
N GLU A 70 -2.82 1.44 9.64
CA GLU A 70 -4.14 0.94 10.03
C GLU A 70 -5.18 1.25 8.98
N GLU A 71 -6.13 0.35 8.74
CA GLU A 71 -7.20 0.51 7.76
C GLU A 71 -6.64 0.89 6.38
N MET A 72 -5.47 0.32 6.04
CA MET A 72 -4.78 0.57 4.77
C MET A 72 -5.29 -0.37 3.68
N TYR A 73 -5.33 0.13 2.44
CA TYR A 73 -5.53 -0.68 1.25
C TYR A 73 -4.29 -0.62 0.37
N PHE A 74 -3.44 -1.63 0.45
CA PHE A 74 -2.27 -1.79 -0.40
C PHE A 74 -2.66 -2.59 -1.63
N ASN A 75 -2.56 -2.00 -2.82
CA ASN A 75 -3.02 -2.63 -4.07
C ASN A 75 -1.94 -2.59 -5.14
N LEU A 76 -1.84 -3.63 -5.99
CA LEU A 76 -0.89 -3.66 -7.11
C LEU A 76 0.55 -3.25 -6.73
N CYS A 77 0.93 -3.48 -5.48
CA CYS A 77 2.27 -3.19 -5.01
C CYS A 77 3.12 -4.46 -5.14
N ASN A 78 4.35 -4.30 -5.60
CA ASN A 78 5.33 -5.39 -5.56
C ASN A 78 5.98 -5.40 -4.18
N GLY A 79 5.27 -5.99 -3.22
CA GLY A 79 5.60 -5.94 -1.80
C GLY A 79 4.95 -4.77 -1.08
N ASN A 80 4.49 -4.99 0.16
CA ASN A 80 3.78 -3.96 0.93
C ASN A 80 4.76 -3.13 1.77
N ILE A 81 5.33 -3.71 2.82
CA ILE A 81 6.22 -2.99 3.75
C ILE A 81 7.54 -3.77 3.83
N PHE A 82 8.64 -3.09 3.51
CA PHE A 82 9.99 -3.67 3.49
C PHE A 82 10.98 -2.78 4.22
N THR A 83 12.09 -3.36 4.65
CA THR A 83 13.28 -2.61 5.08
C THR A 83 14.29 -2.55 3.93
N GLU A 84 14.94 -1.41 3.73
CA GLU A 84 15.99 -1.26 2.72
C GLU A 84 17.05 -2.37 2.84
N TYR A 85 17.44 -2.89 1.68
CA TYR A 85 18.46 -3.95 1.54
C TYR A 85 18.13 -5.28 2.25
N ASN A 86 16.90 -5.44 2.74
CA ASN A 86 16.43 -6.68 3.34
C ASN A 86 15.21 -7.22 2.58
N ALA A 87 15.41 -8.31 1.84
CA ALA A 87 14.34 -9.00 1.14
C ALA A 87 13.49 -9.89 2.07
N ASN A 88 13.96 -10.20 3.28
CA ASN A 88 13.18 -10.93 4.27
C ASN A 88 12.29 -9.95 5.05
N ASN A 89 10.98 -10.07 4.84
CA ASN A 89 9.97 -9.21 5.44
C ASN A 89 8.95 -9.99 6.31
N GLU A 90 9.26 -11.23 6.70
CA GLU A 90 8.33 -12.10 7.45
C GLU A 90 7.81 -11.44 8.74
N ASP A 91 8.70 -10.80 9.52
CA ASP A 91 8.31 -10.10 10.75
C ASP A 91 7.37 -8.91 10.48
N LEU A 92 7.61 -8.17 9.41
CA LEU A 92 6.78 -7.02 9.02
C LEU A 92 5.43 -7.45 8.47
N GLU A 93 5.40 -8.52 7.66
CA GLU A 93 4.16 -9.12 7.16
C GLU A 93 3.32 -9.68 8.30
N SER A 94 3.95 -10.38 9.25
CA SER A 94 3.30 -10.91 10.45
C SER A 94 2.70 -9.79 11.30
N TRP A 95 3.47 -8.71 11.54
CA TRP A 95 3.00 -7.57 12.32
C TRP A 95 1.86 -6.83 11.62
N TYR A 96 2.09 -6.29 10.43
CA TYR A 96 1.09 -5.44 9.74
C TYR A 96 -0.04 -6.21 9.08
N GLY A 97 0.11 -7.53 8.91
CA GLY A 97 -0.95 -8.45 8.53
C GLY A 97 -1.87 -8.85 9.68
N ASN A 98 -1.58 -8.42 10.92
CA ASN A 98 -2.46 -8.65 12.05
C ASN A 98 -3.87 -8.05 11.77
N PRO A 99 -4.95 -8.85 11.86
CA PRO A 99 -6.31 -8.39 11.56
C PRO A 99 -6.77 -7.18 12.38
N VAL A 100 -6.17 -6.94 13.56
CA VAL A 100 -6.46 -5.76 14.39
C VAL A 100 -6.19 -4.45 13.68
N PHE A 101 -5.27 -4.45 12.71
CA PHE A 101 -4.92 -3.26 11.94
C PHE A 101 -5.83 -3.05 10.72
N PHE A 102 -6.69 -4.01 10.34
CA PHE A 102 -7.60 -3.90 9.19
C PHE A 102 -6.89 -3.52 7.87
N ASN A 103 -5.63 -3.90 7.71
CA ASN A 103 -4.90 -3.69 6.46
C ASN A 103 -5.31 -4.75 5.44
N VAL A 104 -5.52 -4.33 4.20
CA VAL A 104 -5.87 -5.19 3.08
C VAL A 104 -4.74 -5.14 2.06
N MET A 105 -4.31 -6.32 1.62
CA MET A 105 -3.35 -6.50 0.55
C MET A 105 -4.08 -7.06 -0.67
N ALA A 106 -4.02 -6.37 -1.80
CA ALA A 106 -4.75 -6.69 -3.02
C ALA A 106 -3.87 -6.56 -4.27
N GLN A 107 -4.30 -7.18 -5.36
CA GLN A 107 -3.65 -7.14 -6.67
C GLN A 107 -4.71 -6.88 -7.77
N SER A 108 -5.74 -6.11 -7.44
CA SER A 108 -6.85 -5.78 -8.33
C SER A 108 -6.46 -4.66 -9.29
N ASP A 109 -6.92 -4.72 -10.53
CA ASP A 109 -6.67 -3.65 -11.50
C ASP A 109 -7.17 -2.29 -10.94
N ASN A 110 -6.42 -1.21 -11.17
CA ASN A 110 -6.80 0.13 -10.71
C ASN A 110 -8.18 0.56 -11.27
N LYS A 111 -8.52 0.12 -12.49
CA LYS A 111 -9.84 0.36 -13.12
C LYS A 111 -11.00 -0.29 -12.36
N GLU A 112 -10.74 -1.38 -11.67
CA GLU A 112 -11.73 -2.08 -10.85
C GLU A 112 -11.73 -1.61 -9.39
N THR A 113 -10.58 -1.11 -8.94
CA THR A 113 -10.36 -0.68 -7.55
C THR A 113 -10.96 0.68 -7.27
N PHE A 114 -10.89 1.61 -8.22
CA PHE A 114 -11.30 3.00 -8.03
C PHE A 114 -12.58 3.35 -8.81
N ILE A 115 -13.25 4.43 -8.41
CA ILE A 115 -14.51 4.85 -9.03
C ILE A 115 -14.32 5.29 -10.49
N ASP A 116 -13.40 6.24 -10.76
CA ASP A 116 -13.21 6.79 -12.11
C ASP A 116 -11.88 7.56 -12.25
N ILE A 117 -10.75 6.86 -12.15
CA ILE A 117 -9.42 7.51 -12.19
C ILE A 117 -9.02 8.01 -13.59
N PHE A 118 -9.65 7.49 -14.64
CA PHE A 118 -9.31 7.80 -16.04
C PHE A 118 -10.13 8.97 -16.62
N ASN A 119 -10.98 9.59 -15.82
CA ASN A 119 -11.72 10.77 -16.22
C ASN A 119 -10.81 12.00 -16.24
N ALA A 120 -10.39 12.40 -17.44
CA ALA A 120 -9.46 13.51 -17.65
C ALA A 120 -9.92 14.86 -17.07
N LYS A 121 -11.23 15.05 -16.81
CA LYS A 121 -11.76 16.31 -16.25
C LYS A 121 -12.01 16.24 -14.75
N LYS A 122 -12.42 15.07 -14.25
CA LYS A 122 -12.81 14.88 -12.86
C LYS A 122 -12.46 13.45 -12.42
N PRO A 123 -11.17 13.16 -12.21
CA PRO A 123 -10.77 11.86 -11.75
C PRO A 123 -11.31 11.61 -10.33
N ASP A 124 -11.65 10.35 -10.04
CA ASP A 124 -12.16 9.92 -8.75
C ASP A 124 -11.35 8.73 -8.21
N PHE A 125 -10.47 9.06 -7.26
CA PHE A 125 -9.53 8.14 -6.62
C PHE A 125 -10.08 7.44 -5.37
N ARG A 126 -11.39 7.53 -5.14
CA ARG A 126 -12.05 6.78 -4.06
C ARG A 126 -12.23 5.33 -4.49
N LEU A 127 -12.21 4.43 -3.51
CA LEU A 127 -12.40 3.01 -3.76
C LEU A 127 -13.83 2.71 -4.24
N GLN A 128 -13.96 1.83 -5.24
CA GLN A 128 -15.22 1.23 -5.67
C GLN A 128 -15.53 0.03 -4.76
N LEU A 129 -15.97 0.31 -3.53
CA LEU A 129 -16.35 -0.74 -2.58
C LEU A 129 -17.72 -1.34 -2.97
N GLY A 130 -17.78 -2.67 -3.19
CA GLY A 130 -19.04 -3.43 -3.15
C GLY A 130 -19.71 -3.81 -4.47
N LYS A 131 -18.99 -4.31 -5.48
CA LYS A 131 -19.65 -5.17 -6.49
C LYS A 131 -19.88 -6.55 -5.90
N ILE A 132 -21.00 -6.75 -5.19
CA ILE A 132 -21.48 -8.10 -4.86
C ILE A 132 -21.96 -8.73 -6.17
N THR A 133 -21.14 -9.60 -6.76
CA THR A 133 -21.62 -10.51 -7.80
C THR A 133 -21.96 -11.83 -7.13
N ALA A 134 -23.24 -12.04 -6.82
CA ALA A 134 -23.71 -13.37 -6.44
C ALA A 134 -23.66 -14.26 -7.69
N SER A 135 -22.65 -15.12 -7.81
CA SER A 135 -22.69 -16.20 -8.79
C SER A 135 -23.63 -17.29 -8.26
N SER A 136 -24.87 -17.30 -8.75
CA SER A 136 -25.75 -18.46 -8.58
C SER A 136 -25.28 -19.57 -9.51
N SER A 137 -24.31 -20.38 -9.08
CA SER A 137 -23.97 -21.64 -9.75
C SER A 137 -25.02 -22.70 -9.40
N ASN A 138 -26.20 -22.58 -9.98
CA ASN A 138 -27.17 -23.68 -10.07
C ASN A 138 -27.22 -24.17 -11.52
N LYS A 139 -26.44 -25.22 -11.82
CA LYS A 139 -26.85 -26.43 -12.55
C LYS A 139 -25.65 -27.33 -12.81
#